data_AF-A0AAW8BSP0-F1
#
_entry.id   AF-A0AAW8BSP0-F1
#
_cell.length_a   1.000
_cell.length_b   1.000
_cell.length_c   1.000
_cell.angle_alpha   90.00
_cell.angle_beta   90.00
_cell.angle_gamma   90.00
#
_symmetry.space_group_name_H-M   'P 1'
#
loop_
_entity.id
_entity.type
_entity.pdbx_description
1 polymer ?
#
loop_
_entity_poly.entity_id
_entity_poly.type
_entity_poly.pdbx_seq_one_letter_code
_entity_poly.pdbx_strand_id
1 'polypeptide(L)'
;MFVDQLTQFARRAADQRIAAIAARVAAPLRVRVRGRLGVGCSTVARALGRWFTVVESGADLDVQVIAEVVKPEDSASGAVLAVLNKADLTGFGGDGPMAAASARCPEFSALLGVPVLPMSGLLALAALDDPGAARWAALRALAADPAPAAIPRELLAGVDLFGIALAVAALRQGSGPKQVRALWRRVSGVDEVVGRIVAAGAPARYRRILDAVTELEALAVGDPAVDAFLNADDTVIARMGAALEAAQACGLPPGPAAPLRRAQHWQRYTRSAPGGVHRACGVDIARGALRLWAAGQEPQ
;
A
#
# COMPACT_ATOMS: atom_id res chain seq x y z
N MET A 1 11.59 7.09 -5.18
CA MET A 1 12.96 7.32 -5.69
C MET A 1 13.01 7.48 -7.21
N PHE A 2 12.82 6.42 -8.03
CA PHE A 2 12.95 6.58 -9.50
C PHE A 2 11.92 7.53 -10.08
N VAL A 3 10.66 7.42 -9.64
CA VAL A 3 9.57 8.34 -10.00
C VAL A 3 9.95 9.79 -9.73
N ASP A 4 10.57 10.06 -8.58
CA ASP A 4 10.96 11.41 -8.16
C ASP A 4 12.09 11.96 -9.04
N GLN A 5 13.11 11.13 -9.33
CA GLN A 5 14.21 11.47 -10.24
C GLN A 5 13.70 11.78 -11.65
N LEU A 6 12.84 10.91 -12.20
CA LEU A 6 12.23 11.11 -13.51
C LEU A 6 11.32 12.35 -13.55
N THR A 7 10.54 12.60 -12.50
CA THR A 7 9.70 13.79 -12.40
C THR A 7 10.53 15.07 -12.36
N GLN A 8 11.64 15.07 -11.60
CA GLN A 8 12.55 16.21 -11.54
C GLN A 8 13.23 16.44 -12.89
N PHE A 9 13.68 15.38 -13.55
CA PHE A 9 14.27 15.44 -14.88
C PHE A 9 13.27 15.98 -15.92
N ALA A 10 12.04 15.46 -15.95
CA ALA A 10 10.99 15.91 -16.85
C ALA A 10 10.70 17.42 -16.71
N ARG A 11 10.69 17.95 -15.48
CA ARG A 11 10.52 19.39 -15.23
C ARG A 11 11.65 20.25 -15.79
N ARG A 12 12.88 19.74 -15.78
CA ARG A 12 14.07 20.45 -16.30
C ARG A 12 14.17 20.37 -17.82
N ALA A 13 13.84 19.22 -18.40
CA ALA A 13 13.93 18.99 -19.85
C ALA A 13 12.89 19.78 -20.64
N ALA A 14 11.74 20.12 -20.03
CA ALA A 14 10.62 20.80 -20.68
C ALA A 14 10.09 20.09 -21.95
N ASP A 15 10.37 18.79 -22.12
CA ASP A 15 9.87 17.96 -23.21
C ASP A 15 8.55 17.27 -22.79
N GLN A 16 7.49 17.48 -23.59
CA GLN A 16 6.17 16.93 -23.33
C GLN A 16 6.14 15.39 -23.37
N ARG A 17 7.00 14.74 -24.16
CA ARG A 17 7.12 13.28 -24.23
C ARG A 17 7.67 12.73 -22.92
N ILE A 18 8.73 13.34 -22.40
CA ILE A 18 9.34 12.97 -21.11
C ILE A 18 8.35 13.23 -19.97
N ALA A 19 7.63 14.35 -20.00
CA ALA A 19 6.57 14.64 -19.04
C ALA A 19 5.43 13.59 -19.06
N ALA A 20 5.03 13.13 -20.25
CA ALA A 20 4.02 12.09 -20.39
C ALA A 20 4.50 10.73 -19.85
N ILE A 21 5.77 10.36 -20.09
CA ILE A 21 6.38 9.16 -19.51
C ILE A 21 6.40 9.26 -17.98
N ALA A 22 6.87 10.39 -17.43
CA ALA A 22 6.92 10.64 -16.00
C ALA A 22 5.53 10.52 -15.34
N ALA A 23 4.50 11.10 -15.96
CA ALA A 23 3.13 11.04 -15.47
C ALA A 23 2.58 9.60 -15.42
N ARG A 24 2.84 8.77 -16.44
CA ARG A 24 2.42 7.36 -16.45
C ARG A 24 3.09 6.54 -15.36
N VAL A 25 4.39 6.75 -15.15
CA VAL A 25 5.16 6.05 -14.10
C VAL A 25 4.70 6.49 -12.71
N ALA A 26 4.37 7.77 -12.53
CA ALA A 26 3.90 8.35 -11.28
C ALA A 26 2.41 8.06 -10.95
N ALA A 27 1.63 7.57 -11.92
CA ALA A 27 0.22 7.30 -11.71
C ALA A 27 -0.01 6.33 -10.53
N PRO A 28 -1.01 6.55 -9.67
CA PRO A 28 -1.33 5.60 -8.61
C PRO A 28 -1.60 4.19 -9.16
N LEU A 29 -1.40 3.17 -8.32
CA LEU A 29 -1.80 1.81 -8.66
C LEU A 29 -3.32 1.72 -8.78
N ARG A 30 -3.79 0.96 -9.74
CA ARG A 30 -5.20 0.65 -9.91
C ARG A 30 -5.55 -0.58 -9.09
N VAL A 31 -6.50 -0.44 -8.18
CA VAL A 31 -6.92 -1.53 -7.28
C VAL A 31 -8.39 -1.82 -7.53
N ARG A 32 -8.75 -3.10 -7.67
CA ARG A 32 -10.14 -3.52 -7.70
C ARG A 32 -10.50 -4.18 -6.38
N VAL A 33 -11.58 -3.72 -5.78
CA VAL A 33 -12.10 -4.24 -4.51
C VAL A 33 -13.31 -5.12 -4.81
N ARG A 34 -13.26 -6.38 -4.41
CA ARG A 34 -14.30 -7.40 -4.67
C ARG A 34 -14.77 -8.02 -3.36
N GLY A 35 -15.96 -8.60 -3.36
CA GLY A 35 -16.51 -9.29 -2.20
C GLY A 35 -18.01 -9.48 -2.32
N ARG A 36 -18.57 -10.35 -1.48
CA ARG A 36 -20.02 -10.60 -1.44
C ARG A 36 -20.80 -9.37 -0.96
N LEU A 37 -22.09 -9.32 -1.26
CA LEU A 37 -22.95 -8.24 -0.75
C LEU A 37 -22.91 -8.16 0.79
N GLY A 38 -22.85 -6.95 1.32
CA GLY A 38 -22.90 -6.69 2.76
C GLY A 38 -21.56 -6.76 3.52
N VAL A 39 -20.45 -7.17 2.89
CA VAL A 39 -19.12 -7.16 3.56
C VAL A 39 -18.49 -5.78 3.63
N GLY A 40 -19.07 -4.78 2.97
CA GLY A 40 -18.59 -3.40 2.99
C GLY A 40 -17.53 -3.06 1.94
N CYS A 41 -17.59 -3.67 0.75
CA CYS A 41 -16.68 -3.37 -0.36
C CYS A 41 -16.64 -1.88 -0.70
N SER A 42 -17.78 -1.18 -0.71
CA SER A 42 -17.84 0.27 -0.99
C SER A 42 -17.09 1.09 0.07
N THR A 43 -17.21 0.72 1.34
CA THR A 43 -16.48 1.36 2.44
C THR A 43 -14.97 1.14 2.32
N VAL A 44 -14.54 -0.10 2.07
CA VAL A 44 -13.12 -0.43 1.86
C VAL A 44 -12.57 0.29 0.63
N ALA A 45 -13.29 0.25 -0.50
CA ALA A 45 -12.94 0.97 -1.72
C ALA A 45 -12.75 2.47 -1.47
N ARG A 46 -13.69 3.12 -0.77
CA ARG A 46 -13.58 4.54 -0.44
C ARG A 46 -12.37 4.84 0.45
N ALA A 47 -12.06 3.98 1.42
CA ALA A 47 -10.89 4.14 2.27
C ALA A 47 -9.60 4.01 1.44
N LEU A 48 -9.49 2.95 0.64
CA LEU A 48 -8.33 2.69 -0.23
C LEU A 48 -8.14 3.75 -1.32
N GLY A 49 -9.22 4.41 -1.75
CA GLY A 49 -9.20 5.52 -2.72
C GLY A 49 -8.34 6.72 -2.30
N ARG A 50 -7.88 6.78 -1.05
CA ARG A 50 -6.92 7.80 -0.59
C ARG A 50 -5.47 7.55 -1.05
N TRP A 51 -5.15 6.33 -1.46
CA TRP A 51 -3.81 5.93 -1.90
C TRP A 51 -3.78 5.35 -3.31
N PHE A 52 -4.90 4.81 -3.77
CA PHE A 52 -4.99 4.06 -5.01
C PHE A 52 -6.14 4.57 -5.89
N THR A 53 -6.05 4.32 -7.18
CA THR A 53 -7.17 4.50 -8.10
C THR A 53 -8.05 3.27 -8.03
N VAL A 54 -9.21 3.36 -7.38
CA VAL A 54 -10.12 2.20 -7.32
C VAL A 54 -10.90 2.07 -8.63
N VAL A 55 -10.86 0.88 -9.23
CA VAL A 55 -11.47 0.59 -10.54
C VAL A 55 -12.28 -0.70 -10.51
N GLU A 56 -13.25 -0.81 -11.42
CA GLU A 56 -14.07 -2.03 -11.58
C GLU A 56 -13.42 -3.06 -12.50
N SER A 57 -12.58 -2.62 -13.44
CA SER A 57 -11.89 -3.47 -14.42
C SER A 57 -10.50 -2.92 -14.75
N GLY A 58 -9.62 -3.77 -15.27
CA GLY A 58 -8.26 -3.38 -15.65
C GLY A 58 -7.38 -2.95 -14.46
N ALA A 59 -7.61 -3.54 -13.28
CA ALA A 59 -6.80 -3.27 -12.10
C ALA A 59 -5.40 -3.88 -12.22
N ASP A 60 -4.44 -3.24 -11.53
CA ASP A 60 -3.10 -3.80 -11.36
C ASP A 60 -3.09 -4.85 -10.24
N LEU A 61 -4.00 -4.71 -9.26
CA LEU A 61 -4.14 -5.57 -8.09
C LEU A 61 -5.61 -5.78 -7.75
N ASP A 62 -5.94 -6.98 -7.29
CA ASP A 62 -7.24 -7.32 -6.75
C ASP A 62 -7.18 -7.49 -5.24
N VAL A 63 -8.16 -6.93 -4.54
CA VAL A 63 -8.35 -7.06 -3.09
C VAL A 63 -9.71 -7.70 -2.84
N GLN A 64 -9.71 -8.85 -2.16
CA GLN A 64 -10.93 -9.51 -1.73
C GLN A 64 -11.36 -8.98 -0.37
N VAL A 65 -12.65 -8.73 -0.16
CA VAL A 65 -13.21 -8.32 1.13
C VAL A 65 -14.10 -9.44 1.65
N ILE A 66 -13.84 -9.83 2.88
CA ILE A 66 -14.65 -10.78 3.65
C ILE A 66 -15.11 -10.10 4.93
N ALA A 67 -16.09 -10.69 5.61
CA ALA A 67 -16.54 -10.24 6.92
C ALA A 67 -16.99 -11.43 7.76
N GLU A 68 -16.66 -11.41 9.06
CA GLU A 68 -17.02 -12.39 10.10
C GLU A 68 -16.49 -13.82 9.89
N VAL A 69 -16.73 -14.43 8.73
CA VAL A 69 -16.36 -15.79 8.36
C VAL A 69 -16.04 -15.85 6.87
N VAL A 70 -15.17 -16.78 6.46
CA VAL A 70 -14.99 -17.16 5.05
C VAL A 70 -16.18 -18.01 4.64
N LYS A 71 -16.92 -17.57 3.64
CA LYS A 71 -18.05 -18.31 3.07
C LYS A 71 -17.64 -19.07 1.80
N PRO A 72 -18.40 -20.09 1.37
CA PRO A 72 -18.10 -20.83 0.14
C PRO A 72 -18.04 -19.93 -1.12
N GLU A 73 -18.85 -18.87 -1.16
CA GLU A 73 -18.84 -17.88 -2.24
C GLU A 73 -17.66 -16.88 -2.18
N ASP A 74 -16.91 -16.84 -1.08
CA ASP A 74 -15.74 -15.98 -0.97
C ASP A 74 -14.57 -16.61 -1.75
N SER A 75 -14.22 -15.98 -2.86
CA SER A 75 -13.07 -16.38 -3.68
C SER A 75 -12.01 -15.29 -3.71
N ALA A 76 -10.79 -15.64 -3.32
CA ALA A 76 -9.61 -14.78 -3.43
C ALA A 76 -8.78 -15.09 -4.70
N SER A 77 -9.36 -15.79 -5.68
CA SER A 77 -8.64 -16.09 -6.94
C SER A 77 -8.16 -14.79 -7.62
N GLY A 78 -6.86 -14.74 -7.90
CA GLY A 78 -6.18 -13.57 -8.47
C GLY A 78 -6.00 -12.38 -7.51
N ALA A 79 -6.53 -12.45 -6.27
CA ALA A 79 -6.33 -11.41 -5.28
C ALA A 79 -4.92 -11.48 -4.69
N VAL A 80 -4.37 -10.32 -4.34
CA VAL A 80 -3.06 -10.23 -3.66
C VAL A 80 -3.20 -10.15 -2.14
N LEU A 81 -4.41 -9.84 -1.67
CA LEU A 81 -4.76 -9.64 -0.28
C LEU A 81 -6.26 -9.87 -0.10
N ALA A 82 -6.64 -10.48 1.02
CA ALA A 82 -7.99 -10.44 1.54
C ALA A 82 -8.06 -9.50 2.76
N VAL A 83 -9.13 -8.73 2.87
CA VAL A 83 -9.41 -7.83 3.99
C VAL A 83 -10.57 -8.39 4.78
N LEU A 84 -10.32 -8.78 6.04
CA LEU A 84 -11.36 -9.07 7.01
C LEU A 84 -11.94 -7.76 7.52
N ASN A 85 -12.95 -7.25 6.81
CA ASN A 85 -13.62 -6.01 7.15
C ASN A 85 -14.61 -6.21 8.30
N LYS A 86 -14.98 -5.11 8.95
CA LYS A 86 -15.79 -5.08 10.19
C LYS A 86 -15.10 -5.83 11.33
N ALA A 87 -13.76 -5.75 11.37
CA ALA A 87 -12.96 -6.38 12.40
C ALA A 87 -13.36 -5.89 13.81
N ASP A 88 -13.87 -4.66 13.92
CA ASP A 88 -14.44 -4.05 15.12
C ASP A 88 -15.65 -4.80 15.71
N LEU A 89 -16.27 -5.71 14.95
CA LEU A 89 -17.37 -6.55 15.41
C LEU A 89 -16.93 -7.98 15.79
N THR A 90 -15.63 -8.27 15.75
CA THR A 90 -15.11 -9.63 15.99
C THR A 90 -14.97 -9.93 17.47
N GLY A 91 -16.09 -10.20 18.14
CA GLY A 91 -16.10 -10.54 19.57
C GLY A 91 -15.69 -9.37 20.48
N PHE A 92 -16.26 -9.31 21.68
CA PHE A 92 -16.04 -8.19 22.61
C PHE A 92 -15.25 -8.61 23.88
N GLY A 93 -14.58 -9.76 23.85
CA GLY A 93 -13.78 -10.28 24.96
C GLY A 93 -12.27 -10.09 24.77
N GLY A 94 -11.50 -10.27 25.86
CA GLY A 94 -10.03 -10.24 25.83
C GLY A 94 -9.45 -8.88 25.44
N ASP A 95 -8.43 -8.88 24.59
CA ASP A 95 -7.70 -7.69 24.11
C ASP A 95 -8.49 -6.81 23.12
N GLY A 96 -9.78 -7.12 22.91
CA GLY A 96 -10.71 -6.36 22.08
C GLY A 96 -10.90 -6.89 20.66
N PRO A 97 -11.87 -6.32 19.92
CA PRO A 97 -12.36 -6.90 18.67
C PRO A 97 -11.31 -6.94 17.55
N MET A 98 -10.44 -5.91 17.47
CA MET A 98 -9.37 -5.90 16.47
C MET A 98 -8.34 -7.01 16.72
N ALA A 99 -7.97 -7.27 17.98
CA ALA A 99 -7.04 -8.34 18.33
C ALA A 99 -7.63 -9.72 18.04
N ALA A 100 -8.91 -9.91 18.37
CA ALA A 100 -9.65 -11.13 18.05
C ALA A 100 -9.78 -11.35 16.53
N ALA A 101 -10.00 -10.28 15.74
CA ALA A 101 -9.97 -10.36 14.28
C ALA A 101 -8.58 -10.75 13.75
N SER A 102 -7.52 -10.13 14.27
CA SER A 102 -6.13 -10.48 13.91
C SER A 102 -5.83 -11.94 14.18
N ALA A 103 -6.27 -12.49 15.32
CA ALA A 103 -6.05 -13.88 15.69
C ALA A 103 -6.68 -14.89 14.72
N ARG A 104 -7.74 -14.50 14.00
CA ARG A 104 -8.45 -15.35 13.01
C ARG A 104 -7.87 -15.25 11.60
N CYS A 105 -7.09 -14.21 11.32
CA CYS A 105 -6.53 -13.97 10.00
C CYS A 105 -5.63 -15.12 9.47
N PRO A 106 -4.80 -15.81 10.29
CA PRO A 106 -4.02 -16.95 9.81
C PRO A 106 -4.88 -18.11 9.30
N GLU A 107 -5.96 -18.46 10.01
CA GLU A 107 -6.91 -19.50 9.60
C GLU A 107 -7.57 -19.12 8.26
N PHE A 108 -8.06 -17.89 8.13
CA PHE A 108 -8.67 -17.42 6.90
C PHE A 108 -7.67 -17.33 5.74
N SER A 109 -6.40 -17.03 6.04
CA SER A 109 -5.35 -17.02 5.03
C SER A 109 -5.11 -18.42 4.47
N ALA A 110 -5.14 -19.45 5.32
CA ALA A 110 -5.04 -20.85 4.90
C ALA A 110 -6.22 -21.26 4.01
N LEU A 111 -7.44 -20.82 4.33
CA LEU A 111 -8.64 -21.10 3.54
C LEU A 111 -8.65 -20.41 2.18
N LEU A 112 -8.21 -19.15 2.11
CA LEU A 112 -8.26 -18.33 0.89
C LEU A 112 -7.01 -18.42 0.02
N GLY A 113 -5.90 -18.97 0.55
CA GLY A 113 -4.62 -19.07 -0.15
C GLY A 113 -3.92 -17.72 -0.36
N VAL A 114 -4.41 -16.65 0.26
CA VAL A 114 -3.83 -15.31 0.23
C VAL A 114 -3.71 -14.76 1.65
N PRO A 115 -2.80 -13.82 1.92
CA PRO A 115 -2.77 -13.14 3.21
C PRO A 115 -4.12 -12.49 3.52
N VAL A 116 -4.55 -12.56 4.77
CA VAL A 116 -5.74 -11.87 5.30
C VAL A 116 -5.28 -10.84 6.34
N LEU A 117 -5.80 -9.62 6.25
CA LEU A 117 -5.57 -8.56 7.23
C LEU A 117 -6.89 -8.00 7.77
N PRO A 118 -7.00 -7.70 9.07
CA PRO A 118 -8.20 -7.14 9.65
C PRO A 118 -8.30 -5.64 9.36
N MET A 119 -9.52 -5.17 9.12
CA MET A 119 -9.80 -3.74 8.94
C MET A 119 -11.16 -3.37 9.52
N SER A 120 -11.23 -2.21 10.16
CA SER A 120 -12.50 -1.53 10.40
C SER A 120 -12.65 -0.42 9.36
N GLY A 121 -13.43 -0.68 8.31
CA GLY A 121 -13.58 0.24 7.19
C GLY A 121 -14.21 1.58 7.57
N LEU A 122 -15.22 1.58 8.43
CA LEU A 122 -15.87 2.82 8.89
C LEU A 122 -14.93 3.64 9.78
N LEU A 123 -14.22 2.98 10.71
CA LEU A 123 -13.22 3.64 11.54
C LEU A 123 -12.09 4.25 10.70
N ALA A 124 -11.64 3.53 9.66
CA ALA A 124 -10.66 4.05 8.71
C ALA A 124 -11.18 5.31 8.01
N LEU A 125 -12.43 5.31 7.54
CA LEU A 125 -13.03 6.50 6.92
C LEU A 125 -13.17 7.65 7.89
N ALA A 126 -13.64 7.42 9.12
CA ALA A 126 -13.74 8.45 10.16
C ALA A 126 -12.37 9.03 10.55
N ALA A 127 -11.30 8.24 10.41
CA ALA A 127 -9.94 8.71 10.62
C ALA A 127 -9.42 9.55 9.45
N LEU A 128 -9.73 9.17 8.21
CA LEU A 128 -9.22 9.81 6.99
C LEU A 128 -10.01 11.07 6.63
N ASP A 129 -11.33 10.99 6.73
CA ASP A 129 -12.27 12.07 6.50
C ASP A 129 -12.55 12.75 7.85
N ASP A 130 -12.47 14.07 7.93
CA ASP A 130 -12.91 14.76 9.14
C ASP A 130 -14.42 14.50 9.33
N PRO A 131 -14.86 13.91 10.47
CA PRO A 131 -16.27 13.63 10.70
C PRO A 131 -17.12 14.92 10.78
N GLY A 132 -16.48 16.09 10.92
CA GLY A 132 -17.13 17.40 10.86
C GLY A 132 -17.62 17.90 12.23
N ALA A 133 -17.89 19.20 12.31
CA ALA A 133 -18.17 19.89 13.57
C ALA A 133 -19.34 19.30 14.35
N ALA A 134 -20.43 18.92 13.67
CA ALA A 134 -21.62 18.35 14.32
C ALA A 134 -21.33 17.00 15.00
N ARG A 135 -20.58 16.10 14.33
CA ARG A 135 -20.19 14.81 14.91
C ARG A 135 -19.21 14.99 16.06
N TRP A 136 -18.26 15.94 15.96
CA TRP A 136 -17.38 16.27 17.08
C TRP A 136 -18.13 16.82 18.29
N ALA A 137 -19.14 17.68 18.08
CA ALA A 137 -19.98 18.17 19.16
C ALA A 137 -20.74 17.03 19.85
N ALA A 138 -21.32 16.11 19.07
CA ALA A 138 -21.99 14.93 19.61
C ALA A 138 -21.03 14.02 20.41
N LEU A 139 -19.81 13.77 19.90
CA LEU A 139 -18.80 12.99 20.62
C LEU A 139 -18.38 13.65 21.95
N ARG A 140 -18.26 14.98 21.99
CA ARG A 140 -17.97 15.71 23.23
C ARG A 140 -19.12 15.65 24.22
N ALA A 141 -20.37 15.74 23.75
CA ALA A 141 -21.55 15.58 24.59
C ALA A 141 -21.58 14.18 25.23
N LEU A 142 -21.31 13.13 24.45
CA LEU A 142 -21.19 11.75 24.94
C LEU A 142 -20.01 11.56 25.91
N ALA A 143 -18.93 12.31 25.72
CA ALA A 143 -17.81 12.28 26.65
C ALA A 143 -18.14 12.92 27.99
N ALA A 144 -18.91 14.00 27.98
CA ALA A 144 -19.38 14.71 29.18
C ALA A 144 -20.50 13.95 29.92
N ASP A 145 -21.41 13.29 29.20
CA ASP A 145 -22.50 12.49 29.75
C ASP A 145 -22.48 11.05 29.18
N PRO A 146 -22.07 10.05 30.00
CA PRO A 146 -22.02 8.65 29.59
C PRO A 146 -23.38 8.01 29.29
N ALA A 147 -24.49 8.61 29.72
CA ALA A 147 -25.82 8.03 29.63
C ALA A 147 -26.78 8.88 28.77
N PRO A 148 -26.43 9.14 27.48
CA PRO A 148 -27.33 9.86 26.59
C PRO A 148 -28.64 9.09 26.41
N ALA A 149 -29.76 9.81 26.29
CA ALA A 149 -31.04 9.20 25.96
C ALA A 149 -31.02 8.47 24.59
N ALA A 150 -30.19 8.94 23.65
CA ALA A 150 -29.96 8.29 22.37
C ALA A 150 -28.64 8.73 21.72
N ILE A 151 -28.00 7.82 20.97
CA ILE A 151 -26.87 8.14 20.11
C ILE A 151 -27.41 8.56 18.73
N PRO A 152 -27.02 9.73 18.18
CA PRO A 152 -27.50 10.17 16.87
C PRO A 152 -27.19 9.16 15.76
N ARG A 153 -28.18 8.84 14.92
CA ARG A 153 -28.04 7.88 13.80
C ARG A 153 -26.93 8.28 12.82
N GLU A 154 -26.76 9.57 12.56
CA GLU A 154 -25.72 10.09 11.67
C GLU A 154 -24.30 9.93 12.24
N LEU A 155 -24.18 9.88 13.57
CA LEU A 155 -22.91 9.59 14.24
C LEU A 155 -22.59 8.10 14.11
N LEU A 156 -23.57 7.23 14.37
CA LEU A 156 -23.43 5.78 14.16
C LEU A 156 -23.10 5.43 12.71
N ALA A 157 -23.74 6.08 11.73
CA ALA A 157 -23.48 5.85 10.32
C ALA A 157 -22.07 6.29 9.88
N GLY A 158 -21.49 7.29 10.55
CA GLY A 158 -20.18 7.84 10.19
C GLY A 158 -18.99 7.25 10.96
N VAL A 159 -19.21 6.81 12.20
CA VAL A 159 -18.13 6.44 13.14
C VAL A 159 -18.33 5.06 13.74
N ASP A 160 -19.55 4.51 13.72
CA ASP A 160 -19.99 3.28 14.42
C ASP A 160 -19.84 3.31 15.95
N LEU A 161 -20.34 2.27 16.63
CA LEU A 161 -20.33 2.20 18.09
C LEU A 161 -18.91 2.03 18.66
N PHE A 162 -18.05 1.28 17.96
CA PHE A 162 -16.68 1.03 18.38
C PHE A 162 -15.84 2.31 18.26
N GLY A 163 -15.95 3.03 17.15
CA GLY A 163 -15.30 4.32 16.96
C GLY A 163 -15.77 5.38 17.96
N ILE A 164 -17.08 5.41 18.27
CA ILE A 164 -17.65 6.29 19.31
C ILE A 164 -17.04 5.98 20.67
N ALA A 165 -16.96 4.69 21.05
CA ALA A 165 -16.39 4.28 22.33
C ALA A 165 -14.92 4.72 22.46
N LEU A 166 -14.10 4.50 21.42
CA LEU A 166 -12.71 4.95 21.39
C LEU A 166 -12.58 6.48 21.51
N ALA A 167 -13.41 7.23 20.78
CA ALA A 167 -13.38 8.68 20.81
C ALA A 167 -13.81 9.24 22.16
N VAL A 168 -14.88 8.72 22.75
CA VAL A 168 -15.35 9.12 24.08
C VAL A 168 -14.29 8.85 25.13
N ALA A 169 -13.67 7.68 25.13
CA ALA A 169 -12.59 7.35 26.06
C ALA A 169 -11.40 8.30 25.92
N ALA A 170 -10.96 8.59 24.70
CA ALA A 170 -9.86 9.50 24.44
C ALA A 170 -10.18 10.97 24.80
N LEU A 171 -11.40 11.43 24.50
CA LEU A 171 -11.88 12.77 24.85
C LEU A 171 -11.94 12.98 26.38
N ARG A 172 -12.36 11.96 27.13
CA ARG A 172 -12.32 11.99 28.60
C ARG A 172 -10.91 12.10 29.17
N GLN A 173 -9.92 11.63 28.43
CA GLN A 173 -8.50 11.79 28.76
C GLN A 173 -7.90 13.12 28.25
N GLY A 174 -8.73 14.05 27.77
CA GLY A 174 -8.29 15.36 27.28
C GLY A 174 -7.74 15.36 25.85
N SER A 175 -7.90 14.28 25.09
CA SER A 175 -7.45 14.23 23.70
C SER A 175 -8.24 15.18 22.80
N GLY A 176 -7.55 15.93 21.94
CA GLY A 176 -8.18 16.74 20.89
C GLY A 176 -8.60 15.93 19.66
N PRO A 177 -9.38 16.51 18.73
CA PRO A 177 -9.84 15.85 17.49
C PRO A 177 -8.73 15.18 16.67
N LYS A 178 -7.57 15.83 16.55
CA LYS A 178 -6.41 15.29 15.82
C LYS A 178 -5.87 14.02 16.46
N GLN A 179 -5.80 13.96 17.79
CA GLN A 179 -5.32 12.80 18.53
C GLN A 179 -6.32 11.63 18.43
N VAL A 180 -7.62 11.91 18.53
CA VAL A 180 -8.67 10.90 18.32
C VAL A 180 -8.61 10.32 16.90
N ARG A 181 -8.46 11.16 15.87
CA ARG A 181 -8.31 10.67 14.48
C ARG A 181 -7.04 9.82 14.29
N ALA A 182 -5.93 10.21 14.92
CA ALA A 182 -4.72 9.41 14.89
C ALA A 182 -4.90 8.05 15.59
N LEU A 183 -5.68 8.00 16.69
CA LEU A 183 -6.07 6.76 17.35
C LEU A 183 -6.93 5.89 16.43
N TRP A 184 -8.00 6.45 15.85
CA TRP A 184 -8.86 5.72 14.90
C TRP A 184 -8.08 5.14 13.73
N ARG A 185 -7.18 5.93 13.13
CA ARG A 185 -6.32 5.44 12.03
C ARG A 185 -5.51 4.22 12.47
N ARG A 186 -4.83 4.34 13.62
CA ARG A 186 -3.97 3.28 14.18
C ARG A 186 -4.76 2.00 14.47
N VAL A 187 -5.96 2.12 15.02
CA VAL A 187 -6.78 0.98 15.42
C VAL A 187 -7.53 0.37 14.22
N SER A 188 -7.81 1.14 13.17
CA SER A 188 -8.60 0.67 12.03
C SER A 188 -7.95 -0.43 11.17
N GLY A 189 -6.63 -0.67 11.30
CA GLY A 189 -5.87 -1.60 10.46
C GLY A 189 -5.57 -1.10 9.04
N VAL A 190 -6.02 0.12 8.67
CA VAL A 190 -5.90 0.62 7.29
C VAL A 190 -4.45 0.75 6.83
N ASP A 191 -3.54 1.15 7.72
CA ASP A 191 -2.12 1.36 7.36
C ASP A 191 -1.42 0.05 7.01
N GLU A 192 -1.76 -1.04 7.70
CA GLU A 192 -1.22 -2.37 7.40
C GLU A 192 -1.75 -2.91 6.07
N VAL A 193 -3.06 -2.75 5.82
CA VAL A 193 -3.68 -3.08 4.54
C VAL A 193 -3.03 -2.30 3.39
N VAL A 194 -2.87 -0.98 3.54
CA VAL A 194 -2.22 -0.12 2.53
C VAL A 194 -0.77 -0.56 2.32
N GLY A 195 -0.01 -0.78 3.39
CA GLY A 195 1.37 -1.25 3.31
C GLY A 195 1.49 -2.57 2.53
N ARG A 196 0.58 -3.52 2.78
CA ARG A 196 0.56 -4.81 2.08
C ARG A 196 0.22 -4.67 0.60
N ILE A 197 -0.72 -3.80 0.23
CA ILE A 197 -1.07 -3.50 -1.17
C ILE A 197 0.10 -2.79 -1.86
N VAL A 198 0.75 -1.83 -1.21
CA VAL A 198 1.96 -1.16 -1.74
C VAL A 198 3.06 -2.18 -2.02
N ALA A 199 3.32 -3.10 -1.08
CA ALA A 199 4.32 -4.15 -1.26
C ALA A 199 3.94 -5.09 -2.43
N ALA A 200 2.69 -5.58 -2.46
CA ALA A 200 2.21 -6.45 -3.52
C ALA A 200 2.21 -5.77 -4.91
N GLY A 201 2.08 -4.44 -4.95
CA GLY A 201 2.12 -3.65 -6.16
C GLY A 201 3.51 -3.35 -6.73
N ALA A 202 4.59 -3.71 -6.02
CA ALA A 202 5.94 -3.43 -6.48
C ALA A 202 6.26 -3.99 -7.88
N PRO A 203 5.87 -5.23 -8.26
CA PRO A 203 6.09 -5.74 -9.60
C PRO A 203 5.32 -4.99 -10.69
N ALA A 204 4.14 -4.44 -10.38
CA ALA A 204 3.39 -3.61 -11.33
C ALA A 204 4.06 -2.25 -11.53
N ARG A 205 4.51 -1.60 -10.44
CA ARG A 205 5.29 -0.35 -10.54
C ARG A 205 6.60 -0.55 -11.29
N TYR A 206 7.31 -1.63 -11.01
CA TYR A 206 8.59 -1.91 -11.67
C TYR A 206 8.42 -2.17 -13.17
N ARG A 207 7.35 -2.86 -13.60
CA ARG A 207 7.03 -2.99 -15.04
C ARG A 207 6.83 -1.63 -15.71
N ARG A 208 6.07 -0.71 -15.09
CA ARG A 208 5.92 0.66 -15.62
C ARG A 208 7.26 1.40 -15.73
N ILE A 209 8.19 1.16 -14.80
CA ILE A 209 9.55 1.71 -14.87
C ILE A 209 10.32 1.12 -16.06
N LEU A 210 10.22 -0.20 -16.29
CA LEU A 210 10.87 -0.84 -17.44
C LEU A 210 10.33 -0.29 -18.76
N ASP A 211 9.02 -0.17 -18.89
CA ASP A 211 8.37 0.40 -20.09
C ASP A 211 8.86 1.85 -20.33
N ALA A 212 8.90 2.66 -19.27
CA ALA A 212 9.39 4.03 -19.34
C ALA A 212 10.88 4.12 -19.69
N VAL A 213 11.71 3.24 -19.15
CA VAL A 213 13.13 3.17 -19.49
C VAL A 213 13.31 2.82 -20.97
N THR A 214 12.55 1.85 -21.48
CA THR A 214 12.60 1.51 -22.91
C THR A 214 12.21 2.70 -23.80
N GLU A 215 11.18 3.46 -23.41
CA GLU A 215 10.80 4.69 -24.13
C GLU A 215 11.90 5.77 -24.04
N LEU A 216 12.52 5.96 -22.87
CA LEU A 216 13.61 6.93 -22.68
C LEU A 216 14.88 6.53 -23.44
N GLU A 217 15.22 5.24 -23.49
CA GLU A 217 16.35 4.72 -24.27
C GLU A 217 16.18 5.00 -25.78
N ALA A 218 14.95 4.93 -26.29
CA ALA A 218 14.66 5.33 -27.67
C ALA A 218 14.87 6.84 -27.91
N LEU A 219 14.54 7.69 -26.94
CA LEU A 219 14.79 9.13 -27.01
C LEU A 219 16.28 9.48 -26.87
N ALA A 220 17.02 8.73 -26.04
CA ALA A 220 18.44 8.94 -25.76
C ALA A 220 19.34 8.88 -27.01
N VAL A 221 18.92 8.16 -28.05
CA VAL A 221 19.65 8.11 -29.35
C VAL A 221 19.86 9.51 -29.95
N GLY A 222 18.90 10.42 -29.76
CA GLY A 222 18.97 11.79 -30.26
C GLY A 222 19.12 12.86 -29.18
N ASP A 223 19.10 12.48 -27.90
CA ASP A 223 19.12 13.40 -26.77
C ASP A 223 20.16 12.96 -25.71
N PRO A 224 21.36 13.55 -25.74
CA PRO A 224 22.42 13.26 -24.76
C PRO A 224 22.01 13.53 -23.31
N ALA A 225 21.04 14.41 -23.05
CA ALA A 225 20.58 14.68 -21.69
C ALA A 225 19.77 13.49 -21.14
N VAL A 226 19.01 12.80 -21.99
CA VAL A 226 18.29 11.57 -21.61
C VAL A 226 19.27 10.42 -21.38
N ASP A 227 20.29 10.27 -22.24
CA ASP A 227 21.35 9.27 -22.01
C ASP A 227 22.09 9.51 -20.69
N ALA A 228 22.47 10.77 -20.42
CA ALA A 228 23.11 11.15 -19.16
C ALA A 228 22.22 10.87 -17.95
N PHE A 229 20.91 11.14 -18.04
CA PHE A 229 19.95 10.83 -16.99
C PHE A 229 19.85 9.32 -16.71
N LEU A 230 19.77 8.47 -17.75
CA LEU A 230 19.67 7.02 -17.60
C LEU A 230 20.93 6.39 -17.00
N ASN A 231 22.09 7.00 -17.23
CA ASN A 231 23.39 6.53 -16.74
C ASN A 231 23.84 7.18 -15.42
N ALA A 232 23.11 8.18 -14.92
CA ALA A 232 23.40 8.82 -13.64
C ALA A 232 23.30 7.83 -12.47
N ASP A 233 24.22 7.94 -11.51
CA ASP A 233 24.30 7.02 -10.37
C ASP A 233 22.99 7.00 -9.57
N ASP A 234 22.40 8.17 -9.29
CA ASP A 234 21.12 8.28 -8.58
C ASP A 234 19.98 7.55 -9.31
N THR A 235 19.92 7.64 -10.64
CA THR A 235 18.92 6.96 -11.46
C THR A 235 19.12 5.45 -11.40
N VAL A 236 20.36 4.99 -11.55
CA VAL A 236 20.71 3.56 -11.51
C VAL A 236 20.43 2.96 -10.12
N ILE A 237 20.78 3.67 -9.05
CA ILE A 237 20.51 3.25 -7.66
C ILE A 237 19.00 3.25 -7.40
N ALA A 238 18.27 4.25 -7.88
CA ALA A 238 16.82 4.32 -7.76
C ALA A 238 16.12 3.16 -8.49
N ARG A 239 16.62 2.74 -9.66
CA ARG A 239 16.15 1.54 -10.38
C ARG A 239 16.43 0.26 -9.62
N MET A 240 17.63 0.11 -9.05
CA MET A 240 17.94 -1.03 -8.17
C MET A 240 16.97 -1.10 -6.99
N GLY A 241 16.65 0.03 -6.35
CA GLY A 241 15.66 0.07 -5.26
C GLY A 241 14.30 -0.48 -5.68
N ALA A 242 13.78 -0.03 -6.82
CA ALA A 242 12.52 -0.53 -7.37
C ALA A 242 12.57 -2.02 -7.74
N ALA A 243 13.70 -2.48 -8.28
CA ALA A 243 13.93 -3.88 -8.61
C ALA A 243 14.00 -4.78 -7.36
N LEU A 244 14.61 -4.30 -6.27
CA LEU A 244 14.63 -4.99 -4.97
C LEU A 244 13.23 -5.12 -4.38
N GLU A 245 12.42 -4.06 -4.40
CA GLU A 245 11.02 -4.13 -3.95
C GLU A 245 10.22 -5.15 -4.78
N ALA A 246 10.38 -5.14 -6.10
CA ALA A 246 9.69 -6.09 -6.98
C ALA A 246 10.14 -7.54 -6.74
N ALA A 247 11.45 -7.76 -6.57
CA ALA A 247 11.99 -9.07 -6.22
C ALA A 247 11.45 -9.60 -4.89
N GLN A 248 11.42 -8.74 -3.86
CA GLN A 248 10.91 -9.08 -2.54
C GLN A 248 9.41 -9.43 -2.59
N ALA A 249 8.62 -8.69 -3.37
CA ALA A 249 7.21 -9.00 -3.57
C ALA A 249 6.98 -10.36 -4.23
N CYS A 250 7.94 -10.86 -5.01
CA CYS A 250 7.97 -12.21 -5.58
C CYS A 250 8.62 -13.26 -4.66
N GLY A 251 8.88 -12.92 -3.39
CA GLY A 251 9.47 -13.83 -2.41
C GLY A 251 10.98 -14.06 -2.55
N LEU A 252 11.67 -13.26 -3.35
CA LEU A 252 13.13 -13.36 -3.48
C LEU A 252 13.82 -12.54 -2.38
N PRO A 253 14.81 -13.12 -1.68
CA PRO A 253 15.59 -12.36 -0.71
C PRO A 253 16.41 -11.27 -1.43
N PRO A 254 16.72 -10.14 -0.77
CA PRO A 254 17.53 -9.07 -1.36
C PRO A 254 18.98 -9.49 -1.68
N GLY A 255 19.43 -10.63 -1.16
CA GLY A 255 20.80 -11.10 -1.26
C GLY A 255 21.74 -10.42 -0.25
N PRO A 256 23.06 -10.54 -0.43
CA PRO A 256 24.06 -9.97 0.48
C PRO A 256 23.93 -8.45 0.67
N ALA A 257 24.32 -7.96 1.85
CA ALA A 257 24.38 -6.53 2.15
C ALA A 257 25.53 -5.82 1.41
N ALA A 258 26.73 -6.44 1.40
CA ALA A 258 27.91 -5.90 0.74
C ALA A 258 27.69 -5.74 -0.78
N PRO A 259 27.88 -4.55 -1.38
CA PRO A 259 27.45 -4.29 -2.76
C PRO A 259 28.10 -5.21 -3.79
N LEU A 260 29.41 -5.48 -3.71
CA LEU A 260 30.06 -6.38 -4.67
C LEU A 260 29.50 -7.81 -4.58
N ARG A 261 29.28 -8.33 -3.36
CA ARG A 261 28.67 -9.65 -3.16
C ARG A 261 27.22 -9.69 -3.65
N ARG A 262 26.46 -8.60 -3.46
CA ARG A 262 25.11 -8.45 -4.01
C ARG A 262 25.12 -8.49 -5.54
N ALA A 263 26.03 -7.74 -6.17
CA ALA A 263 26.17 -7.73 -7.62
C ALA A 263 26.45 -9.12 -8.18
N GLN A 264 27.40 -9.84 -7.59
CA GLN A 264 27.73 -11.22 -7.97
C GLN A 264 26.54 -12.18 -7.77
N HIS A 265 25.84 -12.07 -6.64
CA HIS A 265 24.66 -12.89 -6.35
C HIS A 265 23.57 -12.71 -7.41
N TRP A 266 23.19 -11.46 -7.69
CA TRP A 266 22.13 -11.16 -8.65
C TRP A 266 22.55 -11.42 -10.10
N GLN A 267 23.82 -11.24 -10.45
CA GLN A 267 24.33 -11.63 -11.77
C GLN A 267 24.21 -13.14 -12.01
N ARG A 268 24.47 -13.97 -10.99
CA ARG A 268 24.25 -15.43 -11.07
C ARG A 268 22.77 -15.75 -11.20
N TYR A 269 21.92 -15.10 -10.40
CA TYR A 269 20.46 -15.27 -10.48
C TYR A 269 19.92 -14.95 -11.88
N THR A 270 20.36 -13.87 -12.52
CA THR A 270 19.93 -13.48 -13.88
C THR A 270 20.13 -14.59 -14.91
N ARG A 271 21.15 -15.44 -14.76
CA ARG A 271 21.45 -16.55 -15.68
C ARG A 271 20.48 -17.72 -15.53
N SER A 272 19.95 -17.95 -14.34
CA SER A 272 18.98 -19.02 -14.04
C SER A 272 17.54 -18.51 -13.92
N ALA A 273 17.33 -17.20 -14.01
CA ALA A 273 16.02 -16.58 -13.86
C ALA A 273 15.05 -17.03 -14.97
N PRO A 274 13.77 -17.28 -14.64
CA PRO A 274 12.76 -17.79 -15.58
C PRO A 274 12.40 -16.84 -16.74
N GLY A 275 13.01 -15.64 -16.80
CA GLY A 275 12.84 -14.65 -17.87
C GLY A 275 12.14 -13.37 -17.41
N GLY A 276 11.87 -12.48 -18.37
CA GLY A 276 11.07 -11.25 -18.17
C GLY A 276 11.51 -10.39 -16.98
N VAL A 277 10.55 -10.08 -16.09
CA VAL A 277 10.74 -9.23 -14.91
C VAL A 277 11.83 -9.75 -13.96
N HIS A 278 11.96 -11.06 -13.78
CA HIS A 278 12.99 -11.63 -12.90
C HIS A 278 14.40 -11.36 -13.43
N ARG A 279 14.59 -11.47 -14.74
CA ARG A 279 15.87 -11.16 -15.40
C ARG A 279 16.17 -9.66 -15.31
N ALA A 280 15.16 -8.82 -15.57
CA ALA A 280 15.30 -7.37 -15.46
C ALA A 280 15.70 -6.94 -14.03
N CYS A 281 15.04 -7.50 -13.00
CA CYS A 281 15.42 -7.25 -11.61
C CYS A 281 16.89 -7.58 -11.37
N GLY A 282 17.34 -8.77 -11.77
CA GLY A 282 18.73 -9.16 -11.54
C GLY A 282 19.76 -8.27 -12.26
N VAL A 283 19.44 -7.75 -13.44
CA VAL A 283 20.29 -6.78 -14.17
C VAL A 283 20.36 -5.45 -13.42
N ASP A 284 19.20 -4.87 -13.07
CA ASP A 284 19.15 -3.56 -12.41
C ASP A 284 19.77 -3.60 -11.01
N ILE A 285 19.55 -4.68 -10.26
CA ILE A 285 20.16 -4.86 -8.94
C ILE A 285 21.66 -5.02 -9.04
N ALA A 286 22.16 -5.84 -9.98
CA ALA A 286 23.60 -5.99 -10.16
C ALA A 286 24.26 -4.68 -10.59
N ARG A 287 23.64 -3.94 -11.51
CA ARG A 287 24.14 -2.64 -11.99
C ARG A 287 24.20 -1.61 -10.85
N GLY A 288 23.12 -1.45 -10.08
CA GLY A 288 23.10 -0.52 -8.94
C GLY A 288 24.07 -0.90 -7.83
N ALA A 289 24.23 -2.18 -7.55
CA ALA A 289 25.18 -2.65 -6.54
C ALA A 289 26.63 -2.39 -6.96
N LEU A 290 26.96 -2.48 -8.26
CA LEU A 290 28.28 -2.10 -8.78
C LEU A 290 28.53 -0.59 -8.67
N ARG A 291 27.52 0.26 -8.87
CA ARG A 291 27.64 1.71 -8.64
C ARG A 291 27.93 2.04 -7.18
N LEU A 292 27.21 1.40 -6.25
CA LEU A 292 27.47 1.57 -4.81
C LEU A 292 28.87 1.09 -4.41
N TRP A 293 29.33 -0.03 -4.97
CA TRP A 293 30.70 -0.52 -4.73
C TRP A 293 31.75 0.46 -5.26
N ALA A 294 31.59 0.97 -6.48
CA ALA A 294 32.50 1.94 -7.08
C ALA A 294 32.56 3.26 -6.28
N ALA A 295 31.47 3.64 -5.62
CA ALA A 295 31.40 4.79 -4.71
C ALA A 295 32.00 4.54 -3.31
N GLY A 296 32.55 3.35 -3.05
CA GLY A 296 33.21 3.02 -1.78
C GLY A 296 32.26 2.71 -0.62
N GLN A 297 30.98 2.44 -0.88
CA GLN A 297 30.01 2.07 0.16
C GLN A 297 30.11 0.58 0.53
N GLU A 298 31.19 0.16 1.17
CA GLU A 298 31.23 -1.15 1.84
C GLU A 298 30.63 -1.03 3.24
N PRO A 299 29.62 -1.85 3.61
CA PRO A 299 29.21 -1.95 5.00
C PRO A 299 30.36 -2.60 5.80
N GLN A 300 30.72 -1.98 6.92
CA GLN A 300 31.55 -2.59 7.96
C GLN A 300 30.88 -3.84 8.53
#